data_AF-A0A4Q0NYR6-F1
#
_entry.id   AF-A0A4Q0NYR6-F1
#
_cell.length_a   1.000
_cell.length_b   1.000
_cell.length_c   1.000
_cell.angle_alpha   90.00
_cell.angle_beta   90.00
_cell.angle_gamma   90.00
#
_symmetry.space_group_name_H-M   'P 1'
#
loop_
_entity.id
_entity.type
_entity.pdbx_description
1 polymer ?
#
loop_
_entity_poly.entity_id
_entity_poly.type
_entity_poly.pdbx_seq_one_letter_code
_entity_poly.pdbx_strand_id
1 'polypeptide(L)'
;MNFMRRIIFMLTALATLSCSNDDDGINSVEANSVIFGEVYGQCAGDCRSLFLINDTGVFADSDSDTDFGNWDNTNFEEEALSDAKFQYSKGVIEVPESLQSFEGELGSQTIADFDYFISIDIGEERKSWTFDEIKDDLPSDIKSYLENVILVISELREE
;
A
#
# COMPACT_ATOMS: atom_id res chain seq x y z
N MET A 1 -20.66 -25.26 57.71
CA MET A 1 -20.81 -23.81 57.96
C MET A 1 -19.44 -23.17 57.76
N ASN A 2 -19.35 -22.24 56.80
CA ASN A 2 -18.32 -21.19 56.65
C ASN A 2 -16.85 -21.60 56.44
N PHE A 3 -16.39 -21.77 55.18
CA PHE A 3 -15.08 -21.22 54.74
C PHE A 3 -14.84 -21.30 53.21
N MET A 4 -15.86 -21.18 52.36
CA MET A 4 -15.63 -21.31 50.90
C MET A 4 -16.57 -20.44 50.10
N ARG A 5 -16.71 -19.17 50.50
CA ARG A 5 -17.66 -18.24 49.87
C ARG A 5 -17.16 -16.81 49.75
N ARG A 6 -15.83 -16.60 49.70
CA ARG A 6 -15.25 -15.24 49.67
C ARG A 6 -14.07 -15.02 48.72
N ILE A 7 -13.73 -15.95 47.82
CA ILE A 7 -12.59 -15.77 46.87
C ILE A 7 -13.01 -16.04 45.42
N ILE A 8 -14.20 -15.60 45.02
CA ILE A 8 -14.62 -15.62 43.61
C ILE A 8 -15.40 -14.34 43.32
N PHE A 9 -14.78 -13.17 43.48
CA PHE A 9 -15.40 -11.90 43.05
C PHE A 9 -14.36 -10.81 42.75
N MET A 10 -13.17 -11.18 42.27
CA MET A 10 -12.13 -10.20 41.99
C MET A 10 -11.27 -10.60 40.78
N LEU A 11 -11.91 -10.97 39.66
CA LEU A 11 -11.20 -11.19 38.40
C LEU A 11 -12.06 -10.93 37.15
N THR A 12 -12.91 -9.90 37.20
CA THR A 12 -13.69 -9.44 36.04
C THR A 12 -13.73 -7.92 36.01
N ALA A 13 -12.60 -7.29 35.72
CA ALA A 13 -12.52 -5.84 35.52
C ALA A 13 -11.41 -5.39 34.55
N LEU A 14 -10.94 -6.28 33.66
CA LEU A 14 -10.03 -5.92 32.57
C LEU A 14 -10.39 -6.72 31.30
N ALA A 15 -11.48 -6.36 30.63
CA ALA A 15 -11.76 -6.88 29.28
C ALA A 15 -12.73 -5.99 28.47
N THR A 16 -12.79 -4.68 28.71
CA THR A 16 -13.60 -3.79 27.87
C THR A 16 -12.83 -2.52 27.52
N LEU A 17 -11.70 -2.72 26.86
CA LEU A 17 -11.22 -1.82 25.80
C LEU A 17 -11.23 -2.66 24.52
N SER A 18 -12.43 -3.12 24.14
CA SER A 18 -12.68 -3.45 22.74
C SER A 18 -12.88 -2.08 22.08
N CYS A 19 -11.89 -1.61 21.33
CA CYS A 19 -12.15 -0.59 20.34
C CYS A 19 -13.27 -1.12 19.45
N SER A 20 -14.45 -0.50 19.53
CA SER A 20 -15.36 -0.49 18.41
C SER A 20 -14.63 0.32 17.36
N ASN A 21 -13.97 -0.36 16.42
CA ASN A 21 -13.80 0.29 15.13
C ASN A 21 -15.22 0.31 14.58
N ASP A 22 -15.83 1.48 14.66
CA ASP A 22 -17.02 1.73 13.88
C ASP A 22 -16.56 1.53 12.43
N ASP A 23 -16.93 0.37 11.87
CA ASP A 23 -16.89 0.10 10.43
C ASP A 23 -17.87 1.08 9.77
N ASP A 24 -17.46 2.34 9.67
CA ASP A 24 -17.80 3.17 8.52
C ASP A 24 -17.05 2.53 7.34
N GLY A 25 -17.55 1.37 6.90
CA GLY A 25 -16.87 0.48 5.97
C GLY A 25 -16.48 1.24 4.71
N ILE A 26 -15.19 1.56 4.58
CA ILE A 26 -14.62 2.01 3.32
C ILE A 26 -14.75 0.81 2.39
N ASN A 27 -15.53 0.96 1.32
CA ASN A 27 -15.64 -0.10 0.32
C ASN A 27 -14.28 -0.24 -0.40
N SER A 28 -13.61 -1.37 -0.20
CA SER A 28 -12.41 -1.76 -0.93
C SER A 28 -12.70 -2.91 -1.88
N VAL A 29 -11.87 -3.03 -2.90
CA VAL A 29 -11.78 -4.16 -3.81
C VAL A 29 -10.34 -4.66 -3.79
N GLU A 30 -10.19 -5.97 -3.66
CA GLU A 30 -8.90 -6.63 -3.74
C GLU A 30 -8.40 -6.65 -5.19
N ALA A 31 -7.24 -6.03 -5.43
CA ALA A 31 -6.59 -6.01 -6.73
C ALA A 31 -5.90 -7.34 -7.04
N ASN A 32 -5.83 -7.71 -8.32
CA ASN A 32 -5.05 -8.87 -8.77
C ASN A 32 -3.56 -8.66 -8.53
N SER A 33 -3.09 -7.44 -8.79
CA SER A 33 -1.75 -7.03 -8.43
C SER A 33 -1.63 -5.51 -8.39
N VAL A 34 -0.62 -5.02 -7.67
CA VAL A 34 -0.24 -3.61 -7.67
C VAL A 34 1.26 -3.50 -7.87
N ILE A 35 1.69 -2.72 -8.86
CA ILE A 35 3.07 -2.25 -8.97
C ILE A 35 3.14 -0.90 -8.29
N PHE A 36 4.07 -0.70 -7.38
CA PHE A 36 4.20 0.55 -6.63
C PHE A 36 5.64 0.82 -6.24
N GLY A 37 5.99 2.09 -6.05
CA GLY A 37 7.35 2.47 -5.69
C GLY A 37 7.70 3.89 -6.07
N GLU A 38 8.99 4.14 -6.22
CA GLU A 38 9.52 5.44 -6.62
C GLU A 38 10.17 5.36 -8.00
N VAL A 39 10.04 6.43 -8.77
CA VAL A 39 10.65 6.61 -10.09
C VAL A 39 11.34 7.97 -10.14
N TYR A 40 12.44 8.06 -10.88
CA TYR A 40 13.36 9.19 -10.80
C TYR A 40 13.57 9.81 -12.19
N GLY A 41 13.34 11.12 -12.30
CA GLY A 41 13.41 11.86 -13.57
C GLY A 41 14.82 12.15 -14.08
N GLN A 42 15.81 12.26 -13.17
CA GLN A 42 17.21 12.54 -13.51
C GLN A 42 18.18 11.66 -12.72
N CYS A 43 18.50 10.51 -13.27
CA CYS A 43 19.43 9.53 -12.68
C CYS A 43 20.31 8.90 -13.76
N ALA A 44 21.45 8.38 -13.32
CA ALA A 44 22.38 7.63 -14.15
C ALA A 44 22.40 6.18 -13.66
N GLY A 45 21.92 5.26 -14.48
CA GLY A 45 21.70 3.87 -14.10
C GLY A 45 20.22 3.58 -13.86
N ASP A 46 19.92 2.70 -12.91
CA ASP A 46 18.54 2.36 -12.58
C ASP A 46 17.84 3.53 -11.87
N CYS A 47 16.68 3.88 -12.39
CA CYS A 47 15.97 5.11 -12.14
C CYS A 47 14.65 4.87 -11.41
N ARG A 48 14.56 3.77 -10.66
CA ARG A 48 13.37 3.39 -9.94
C ARG A 48 13.68 2.42 -8.81
N SER A 49 12.71 2.28 -7.92
CA SER A 49 12.64 1.25 -6.91
C SER A 49 11.19 0.83 -6.86
N LEU A 50 10.84 -0.17 -7.66
CA LEU A 50 9.48 -0.69 -7.77
C LEU A 50 9.34 -2.02 -7.05
N PHE A 51 8.11 -2.27 -6.62
CA PHE A 51 7.68 -3.51 -6.02
C PHE A 51 6.40 -3.98 -6.70
N LEU A 52 6.25 -5.28 -6.88
CA LEU A 52 4.99 -5.93 -7.24
C LEU A 52 4.43 -6.59 -6.00
N ILE A 53 3.17 -6.35 -5.68
CA ILE A 53 2.42 -7.16 -4.71
C ILE A 53 1.25 -7.88 -5.40
N ASN A 54 1.03 -9.13 -5.03
CA ASN A 54 -0.14 -9.93 -5.39
C ASN A 54 -0.51 -10.87 -4.24
N ASP A 55 -1.40 -11.83 -4.48
CA ASP A 55 -1.87 -12.82 -3.50
C ASP A 55 -0.77 -13.75 -2.96
N THR A 56 0.36 -13.88 -3.67
CA THR A 56 1.46 -14.79 -3.30
C THR A 56 2.61 -14.12 -2.56
N GLY A 57 2.81 -12.82 -2.71
CA GLY A 57 3.95 -12.15 -2.11
C GLY A 57 4.15 -10.71 -2.58
N VAL A 58 5.26 -10.13 -2.12
CA VAL A 58 5.79 -8.85 -2.62
C VAL A 58 7.20 -9.10 -3.19
N PHE A 59 7.47 -8.57 -4.38
CA PHE A 59 8.65 -8.85 -5.19
C PHE A 59 9.32 -7.54 -5.57
N ALA A 60 10.65 -7.48 -5.50
CA ALA A 60 11.40 -6.31 -5.94
C ALA A 60 11.54 -6.29 -7.46
N ASP A 61 11.67 -5.09 -8.03
CA ASP A 61 12.09 -4.90 -9.41
C ASP A 61 13.42 -5.61 -9.71
N SER A 62 13.50 -6.24 -10.89
CA SER A 62 14.68 -6.97 -11.35
C SER A 62 15.39 -6.32 -12.53
N ASP A 63 14.80 -5.30 -13.13
CA ASP A 63 15.41 -4.61 -14.27
C ASP A 63 16.39 -3.53 -13.78
N SER A 64 17.36 -3.19 -14.61
CA SER A 64 18.34 -2.13 -14.31
C SER A 64 18.49 -1.08 -15.43
N ASP A 65 17.71 -1.21 -16.51
CA ASP A 65 17.77 -0.36 -17.70
C ASP A 65 16.40 -0.37 -18.39
N THR A 66 15.51 0.50 -17.94
CA THR A 66 14.16 0.60 -18.53
C THR A 66 13.98 1.95 -19.19
N ASP A 67 13.32 1.93 -20.36
CA ASP A 67 12.89 3.14 -21.04
C ASP A 67 12.09 4.03 -20.08
N PHE A 68 12.57 5.26 -19.88
CA PHE A 68 11.94 6.20 -18.97
C PHE A 68 10.43 6.35 -19.25
N GLY A 69 9.61 6.15 -18.22
CA GLY A 69 8.15 6.21 -18.31
C GLY A 69 7.47 4.89 -18.67
N ASN A 70 8.22 3.82 -18.93
CA ASN A 70 7.67 2.49 -19.24
C ASN A 70 7.58 1.57 -18.01
N TRP A 71 7.06 2.10 -16.91
CA TRP A 71 7.09 1.44 -15.60
C TRP A 71 6.13 0.25 -15.49
N ASP A 72 5.01 0.27 -16.22
CA ASP A 72 4.04 -0.83 -16.27
C ASP A 72 4.59 -2.14 -16.87
N ASN A 73 5.69 -2.04 -17.63
CA ASN A 73 6.30 -3.18 -18.34
C ASN A 73 7.63 -3.61 -17.69
N THR A 74 7.76 -3.39 -16.39
CA THR A 74 8.89 -3.85 -15.57
C THR A 74 8.83 -5.37 -15.33
N ASN A 75 9.99 -6.00 -15.17
CA ASN A 75 10.08 -7.35 -14.60
C ASN A 75 10.29 -7.28 -13.08
N PHE A 76 10.08 -8.42 -12.42
CA PHE A 76 10.25 -8.57 -10.98
C PHE A 76 11.04 -9.84 -10.67
N GLU A 77 11.74 -9.82 -9.55
CA GLU A 77 12.47 -10.96 -9.02
C GLU A 77 11.54 -12.17 -8.80
N GLU A 78 12.03 -13.37 -9.07
CA GLU A 78 11.27 -14.61 -8.82
C GLU A 78 11.12 -14.91 -7.32
N GLU A 79 12.08 -14.46 -6.51
CA GLU A 79 12.07 -14.64 -5.06
C GLU A 79 11.28 -13.51 -4.38
N ALA A 80 10.24 -13.89 -3.65
CA ALA A 80 9.48 -12.95 -2.83
C ALA A 80 10.36 -12.41 -1.69
N LEU A 81 10.13 -11.15 -1.33
CA LEU A 81 10.66 -10.59 -0.09
C LEU A 81 10.10 -11.35 1.12
N SER A 82 10.71 -11.14 2.29
CA SER A 82 10.32 -11.82 3.53
C SER A 82 8.82 -11.74 3.82
N ASP A 83 8.28 -12.77 4.49
CA ASP A 83 6.88 -12.79 4.92
C ASP A 83 6.50 -11.55 5.75
N ALA A 84 7.41 -11.03 6.57
CA ALA A 84 7.18 -9.78 7.31
C ALA A 84 6.92 -8.58 6.38
N LYS A 85 7.73 -8.42 5.32
CA LYS A 85 7.54 -7.39 4.29
C LYS A 85 6.22 -7.61 3.53
N PHE A 86 5.88 -8.86 3.23
CA PHE A 86 4.59 -9.18 2.59
C PHE A 86 3.40 -8.83 3.49
N GLN A 87 3.39 -9.25 4.77
CA GLN A 87 2.29 -8.93 5.69
C GLN A 87 2.14 -7.42 5.90
N TYR A 88 3.24 -6.68 5.97
CA TYR A 88 3.22 -5.22 6.09
C TYR A 88 2.59 -4.55 4.85
N SER A 89 2.82 -5.13 3.67
CA SER A 89 2.40 -4.55 2.39
C SER A 89 0.97 -4.92 1.99
N LYS A 90 0.31 -5.86 2.69
CA LYS A 90 -1.02 -6.37 2.29
C LYS A 90 -2.10 -5.29 2.11
N GLY A 91 -2.02 -4.18 2.84
CA GLY A 91 -2.97 -3.07 2.65
C GLY A 91 -2.91 -2.44 1.25
N VAL A 92 -1.83 -2.65 0.49
CA VAL A 92 -1.66 -2.09 -0.87
C VAL A 92 -2.57 -2.77 -1.89
N ILE A 93 -2.90 -4.07 -1.73
CA ILE A 93 -3.84 -4.74 -2.64
C ILE A 93 -5.31 -4.44 -2.34
N GLU A 94 -5.61 -3.81 -1.19
CA GLU A 94 -6.95 -3.39 -0.80
C GLU A 94 -7.25 -1.99 -1.32
N VAL A 95 -7.76 -1.90 -2.55
CA VAL A 95 -7.91 -0.64 -3.27
C VAL A 95 -9.29 -0.05 -3.02
N PRO A 96 -9.43 1.23 -2.64
CA PRO A 96 -10.75 1.84 -2.46
C PRO A 96 -11.53 1.87 -3.78
N GLU A 97 -12.82 1.48 -3.74
CA GLU A 97 -13.69 1.48 -4.93
C GLU A 97 -13.74 2.84 -5.63
N SER A 98 -13.66 3.92 -4.86
CA SER A 98 -13.64 5.30 -5.37
C SER A 98 -12.48 5.55 -6.33
N LEU A 99 -11.31 4.94 -6.10
CA LEU A 99 -10.13 5.09 -6.96
C LEU A 99 -10.35 4.47 -8.35
N GLN A 100 -11.13 3.38 -8.45
CA GLN A 100 -11.47 2.77 -9.73
C GLN A 100 -12.30 3.72 -10.60
N SER A 101 -13.19 4.49 -10.00
CA SER A 101 -14.02 5.47 -10.72
C SER A 101 -13.40 6.87 -10.80
N PHE A 102 -12.23 7.08 -10.20
CA PHE A 102 -11.62 8.40 -10.10
C PHE A 102 -11.08 8.87 -11.45
N GLU A 103 -11.66 9.95 -11.96
CA GLU A 103 -11.21 10.63 -13.16
C GLU A 103 -10.54 11.94 -12.75
N GLY A 104 -9.25 11.86 -12.42
CA GLY A 104 -8.46 13.00 -11.98
C GLY A 104 -7.00 12.64 -11.77
N GLU A 105 -6.20 13.65 -11.44
CA GLU A 105 -4.81 13.46 -11.01
C GLU A 105 -4.77 13.14 -9.52
N LEU A 106 -4.06 12.07 -9.13
CA LEU A 106 -3.87 11.69 -7.72
C LEU A 106 -2.91 12.62 -6.97
N GLY A 107 -2.10 13.37 -7.70
CA GLY A 107 -1.18 14.27 -7.05
C GLY A 107 -0.73 15.41 -7.95
N SER A 108 0.08 16.27 -7.36
CA SER A 108 0.70 17.39 -8.04
C SER A 108 2.11 16.99 -8.43
N GLN A 109 2.50 17.31 -9.65
CA GLN A 109 3.87 17.17 -10.13
C GLN A 109 4.65 18.41 -9.68
N THR A 110 5.57 18.24 -8.74
CA THR A 110 6.48 19.32 -8.31
C THR A 110 7.91 19.00 -8.75
N ILE A 111 8.88 19.85 -8.40
CA ILE A 111 10.29 19.52 -8.62
C ILE A 111 10.76 18.72 -7.42
N ALA A 112 10.58 17.41 -7.49
CA ALA A 112 11.09 16.47 -6.51
C ALA A 112 12.29 15.68 -7.05
N ASP A 113 13.02 15.09 -6.11
CA ASP A 113 14.13 14.19 -6.43
C ASP A 113 13.60 12.84 -6.98
N PHE A 114 12.34 12.50 -6.69
CA PHE A 114 11.63 11.30 -7.15
C PHE A 114 10.11 11.54 -7.21
N ASP A 115 9.41 10.70 -7.97
CA ASP A 115 7.95 10.61 -7.98
C ASP A 115 7.52 9.24 -7.45
N TYR A 116 6.36 9.15 -6.82
CA TYR A 116 5.68 7.89 -6.58
C TYR A 116 5.02 7.39 -7.85
N PHE A 117 5.10 6.09 -8.07
CA PHE A 117 4.39 5.37 -9.12
C PHE A 117 3.48 4.32 -8.50
N ILE A 118 2.25 4.21 -9.01
CA ILE A 118 1.35 3.10 -8.73
C ILE A 118 0.69 2.63 -10.03
N SER A 119 0.55 1.33 -10.20
CA SER A 119 -0.20 0.68 -11.26
C SER A 119 -1.02 -0.44 -10.65
N ILE A 120 -2.33 -0.34 -10.79
CA ILE A 120 -3.31 -1.20 -10.13
C ILE A 120 -4.01 -2.03 -11.20
N ASP A 121 -3.98 -3.35 -11.02
CA ASP A 121 -4.64 -4.32 -11.90
C ASP A 121 -5.84 -4.93 -11.19
N ILE A 122 -7.05 -4.66 -11.69
CA ILE A 122 -8.32 -5.18 -11.18
C ILE A 122 -9.09 -5.80 -12.36
N GLY A 123 -9.11 -7.12 -12.40
CA GLY A 123 -9.77 -7.90 -13.45
C GLY A 123 -9.09 -7.76 -14.81
N GLU A 124 -9.75 -7.05 -15.72
CA GLU A 124 -9.22 -6.73 -17.06
C GLU A 124 -8.80 -5.26 -17.18
N GLU A 125 -8.95 -4.47 -16.12
CA GLU A 125 -8.62 -3.05 -16.10
C GLU A 125 -7.32 -2.79 -15.35
N ARG A 126 -6.41 -2.08 -16.02
CA ARG A 126 -5.20 -1.53 -15.40
C ARG A 126 -5.24 -0.02 -15.43
N LYS A 127 -4.92 0.61 -14.30
CA LYS A 127 -4.77 2.06 -14.18
C LYS A 127 -3.48 2.40 -13.47
N SER A 128 -2.77 3.40 -13.99
CA SER A 128 -1.47 3.80 -13.49
C SER A 128 -1.41 5.29 -13.29
N TRP A 129 -0.70 5.70 -12.23
CA TRP A 129 -0.52 7.09 -11.86
C TRP A 129 0.92 7.32 -11.41
N THR A 130 1.44 8.49 -11.77
CA THR A 130 2.70 9.02 -11.24
C THR A 130 2.38 10.34 -10.55
N PHE A 131 2.89 10.51 -9.32
CA PHE A 131 2.63 11.71 -8.53
C PHE A 131 3.75 11.94 -7.51
N ASP A 132 3.99 13.20 -7.16
CA ASP A 132 4.98 13.58 -6.16
C ASP A 132 4.29 13.86 -4.81
N GLU A 133 3.35 14.81 -4.80
CA GLU A 133 2.54 15.12 -3.60
C GLU A 133 1.09 14.67 -3.76
N ILE A 134 0.52 14.03 -2.74
CA ILE A 134 -0.91 13.70 -2.68
C ILE A 134 -1.73 15.00 -2.68
N LYS A 135 -2.70 15.11 -3.61
CA LYS A 135 -3.59 16.27 -3.67
C LYS A 135 -4.49 16.38 -2.43
N ASP A 136 -4.64 17.61 -1.92
CA ASP A 136 -5.42 17.88 -0.72
C ASP A 136 -6.94 17.70 -0.90
N ASP A 137 -7.44 17.83 -2.13
CA ASP A 137 -8.86 17.77 -2.46
C ASP A 137 -9.34 16.36 -2.87
N LEU A 138 -8.48 15.34 -2.69
CA LEU A 138 -8.88 13.95 -2.92
C LEU A 138 -9.94 13.48 -1.92
N PRO A 139 -10.82 12.55 -2.33
CA PRO A 139 -11.61 11.74 -1.40
C PRO A 139 -10.75 11.15 -0.29
N SER A 140 -11.27 11.12 0.94
CA SER A 140 -10.50 10.74 2.13
C SER A 140 -9.98 9.30 2.08
N ASP A 141 -10.75 8.39 1.49
CA ASP A 141 -10.38 6.99 1.30
C ASP A 141 -9.23 6.83 0.30
N ILE A 142 -9.26 7.56 -0.83
CA ILE A 142 -8.14 7.62 -1.77
C ILE A 142 -6.90 8.20 -1.08
N LYS A 143 -7.06 9.30 -0.32
CA LYS A 143 -5.93 9.92 0.40
C LYS A 143 -5.31 8.94 1.40
N SER A 144 -6.11 8.29 2.24
CA SER A 144 -5.62 7.31 3.21
C SER A 144 -4.97 6.09 2.54
N TYR A 145 -5.50 5.63 1.40
CA TYR A 145 -4.87 4.58 0.61
C TYR A 145 -3.48 4.99 0.11
N LEU A 146 -3.35 6.17 -0.50
CA LEU A 146 -2.06 6.66 -1.00
C LEU A 146 -1.06 6.91 0.12
N GLU A 147 -1.50 7.44 1.27
CA GLU A 147 -0.67 7.58 2.47
C GLU A 147 -0.14 6.22 2.95
N ASN A 148 -0.99 5.19 2.95
CA ASN A 148 -0.57 3.83 3.27
C ASN A 148 0.45 3.29 2.26
N VAL A 149 0.23 3.48 0.96
CA VAL A 149 1.19 3.06 -0.08
C VAL A 149 2.55 3.70 0.14
N ILE A 150 2.61 5.01 0.42
CA ILE A 150 3.87 5.73 0.69
C ILE A 150 4.58 5.16 1.93
N LEU A 151 3.84 4.86 3.00
CA LEU A 151 4.42 4.23 4.20
C LEU A 151 5.01 2.85 3.91
N VAL A 152 4.34 2.07 3.04
CA VAL A 152 4.84 0.76 2.60
C VAL A 152 6.10 0.89 1.75
N ILE A 153 6.14 1.84 0.82
CA ILE A 153 7.34 2.12 0.02
C ILE A 153 8.53 2.44 0.93
N SER A 154 8.34 3.31 1.92
CA SER A 154 9.40 3.67 2.87
C SER A 154 9.94 2.46 3.61
N GLU A 155 9.08 1.59 4.15
CA GLU A 155 9.50 0.38 4.88
C GLU A 155 10.24 -0.62 3.99
N LEU A 156 9.78 -0.82 2.75
CA LEU A 156 10.39 -1.81 1.86
C LEU A 156 11.80 -1.41 1.41
N ARG A 157 12.08 -0.10 1.35
CA ARG A 157 13.37 0.49 0.95
C ARG A 157 14.43 0.50 2.04
N GLU A 158 14.07 0.40 3.32
CA GLU A 158 15.05 0.32 4.41
C GLU A 158 15.74 -1.07 4.37
N GLU A 159 16.92 -1.12 3.73
CA GLU A 159 17.87 -2.24 3.78
C GLU A 159 19.19 -1.86 4.48
#